data_AF-A0A7C4CNS5-F1
#
_entry.id   AF-A0A7C4CNS5-F1
#
_cell.length_a   1.000
_cell.length_b   1.000
_cell.length_c   1.000
_cell.angle_alpha   90.00
_cell.angle_beta   90.00
_cell.angle_gamma   90.00
#
_symmetry.space_group_name_H-M   'P 1'
#
loop_
_entity.id
_entity.type
_entity.pdbx_description
1 polymer ?
#
loop_
_entity_poly.entity_id
_entity_poly.type
_entity_poly.pdbx_seq_one_letter_code
_entity_poly.pdbx_strand_id
1 'polypeptide(L)'
;MKSVRVNVDIDSKNQFVLLKTYFNMARFCRFLEVFETTNGYHIIGYGFPEMTKEQFYEFRRAMGDDPIRVYLDETLHGKPEQVLFSRRVHMEDRKPRVRTRLWTILWKPFWSRLPTRKPYIR
;
A
#
# COMPACT_ATOMS: atom_id res chain seq x y z
N MET A 1 15.66 -16.97 8.30
CA MET A 1 14.50 -17.01 7.37
C MET A 1 14.65 -15.85 6.41
N LYS A 2 14.54 -16.07 5.09
CA LYS A 2 14.57 -14.99 4.11
C LYS A 2 13.22 -14.28 4.17
N SER A 3 13.21 -13.01 4.53
CA SER A 3 11.98 -12.22 4.51
C SER A 3 11.65 -11.74 3.10
N VAL A 4 10.40 -11.88 2.66
CA VAL A 4 9.94 -11.35 1.39
C VAL A 4 9.45 -9.90 1.57
N ARG A 5 9.66 -9.07 0.55
CA ARG A 5 9.06 -7.74 0.44
C ARG A 5 7.85 -7.83 -0.48
N VAL A 6 6.74 -7.17 -0.16
CA VAL A 6 5.57 -7.07 -1.05
C VAL A 6 5.27 -5.60 -1.33
N ASN A 7 5.12 -5.30 -2.61
CA ASN A 7 4.82 -3.98 -3.14
C ASN A 7 3.44 -4.01 -3.78
N VAL A 8 2.59 -3.05 -3.43
CA VAL A 8 1.24 -2.89 -3.99
C VAL A 8 1.05 -1.44 -4.45
N ASP A 9 0.62 -1.27 -5.68
CA ASP A 9 0.26 0.01 -6.28
C ASP A 9 -1.27 0.11 -6.39
N ILE A 10 -1.83 1.15 -5.78
CA ILE A 10 -3.25 1.45 -5.84
C ILE A 10 -3.40 2.69 -6.72
N ASP A 11 -3.87 2.53 -7.96
CA ASP A 11 -4.12 3.63 -8.90
C ASP A 11 -5.47 4.32 -8.63
N SER A 12 -5.72 4.65 -7.37
CA SER A 12 -6.93 5.35 -6.94
C SER A 12 -6.68 6.15 -5.67
N LYS A 13 -7.28 7.34 -5.61
CA LYS A 13 -7.34 8.17 -4.40
C LYS A 13 -8.36 7.69 -3.37
N ASN A 14 -9.07 6.59 -3.63
CA ASN A 14 -10.04 6.03 -2.72
C ASN A 14 -9.39 5.54 -1.42
N GLN A 15 -9.66 6.26 -0.31
CA GLN A 15 -9.10 5.93 1.00
C GLN A 15 -9.61 4.59 1.54
N PHE A 16 -10.80 4.13 1.19
CA PHE A 16 -11.29 2.82 1.63
C PHE A 16 -10.45 1.68 1.04
N VAL A 17 -10.04 1.81 -0.22
CA VAL A 17 -9.16 0.84 -0.88
C VAL A 17 -7.79 0.85 -0.21
N LEU A 18 -7.22 2.03 0.02
CA LEU A 18 -5.97 2.18 0.79
C LEU A 18 -6.05 1.49 2.16
N LEU A 19 -7.08 1.78 2.96
CA LEU A 19 -7.23 1.23 4.31
C LEU A 19 -7.40 -0.29 4.28
N LYS A 20 -8.23 -0.81 3.37
CA LYS A 20 -8.40 -2.25 3.16
C LYS A 20 -7.06 -2.91 2.86
N THR A 21 -6.31 -2.39 1.91
CA THR A 21 -5.02 -2.98 1.51
C THR A 21 -3.99 -2.88 2.63
N TYR A 22 -3.86 -1.71 3.26
CA TYR A 22 -2.93 -1.47 4.36
C TYR A 22 -3.16 -2.44 5.53
N PHE A 23 -4.39 -2.53 6.04
CA PHE A 23 -4.69 -3.39 7.19
C PHE A 23 -4.54 -4.87 6.87
N ASN A 24 -4.87 -5.29 5.65
CA ASN A 24 -4.65 -6.69 5.26
C ASN A 24 -3.16 -7.00 5.15
N MET A 25 -2.36 -6.16 4.51
CA MET A 25 -0.91 -6.35 4.44
C MET A 25 -0.25 -6.35 5.82
N ALA A 26 -0.71 -5.51 6.75
CA ALA A 26 -0.14 -5.36 8.09
C ALA A 26 -0.21 -6.66 8.91
N ARG A 27 -1.13 -7.57 8.57
CA ARG A 27 -1.29 -8.87 9.25
C ARG A 27 -0.18 -9.87 8.90
N PHE A 28 0.49 -9.67 7.77
CA PHE A 28 1.42 -10.63 7.21
C PHE A 28 2.87 -10.14 7.19
N CYS A 29 3.12 -8.90 7.63
CA CYS A 29 4.45 -8.31 7.55
C CYS A 29 4.83 -7.58 8.83
N ARG A 30 6.13 -7.32 8.99
CA ARG A 30 6.68 -6.69 10.19
C ARG A 30 6.59 -5.17 10.12
N PHE A 31 6.77 -4.60 8.92
CA PHE A 31 6.78 -3.16 8.69
C PHE A 31 6.05 -2.80 7.39
N LEU A 32 5.34 -1.68 7.40
CA LEU A 32 4.69 -1.10 6.22
C LEU A 32 5.07 0.35 6.04
N GLU A 33 5.32 0.71 4.80
CA GLU A 33 5.47 2.08 4.32
C GLU A 33 4.35 2.39 3.33
N VAL A 34 3.83 3.61 3.38
CA VAL A 34 2.80 4.09 2.45
C VAL A 34 3.26 5.42 1.89
N PHE A 35 3.22 5.55 0.57
CA PHE A 35 3.54 6.78 -0.15
C PHE A 35 2.33 7.20 -0.97
N GLU A 36 1.91 8.44 -0.81
CA GLU A 36 0.90 9.04 -1.67
C GLU A 36 1.54 9.48 -3.00
N THR A 37 0.98 9.06 -4.13
CA THR A 37 1.40 9.43 -5.48
C THR A 37 0.45 10.47 -6.07
N THR A 38 0.63 10.89 -7.33
CA THR A 38 -0.33 11.79 -7.99
C THR A 38 -1.71 11.13 -8.13
N ASN A 39 -1.74 9.85 -8.50
CA ASN A 39 -2.99 9.16 -8.88
C ASN A 39 -3.52 8.22 -7.79
N GLY A 40 -2.70 7.89 -6.79
CA GLY A 40 -3.12 6.98 -5.74
C GLY A 40 -2.07 6.78 -4.66
N TYR A 41 -1.73 5.52 -4.37
CA TYR A 41 -0.87 5.15 -3.24
C TYR A 41 0.04 3.97 -3.58
N HIS A 42 1.30 4.05 -3.17
CA HIS A 42 2.22 2.92 -3.12
C HIS A 42 2.30 2.39 -1.69
N ILE A 43 2.14 1.09 -1.51
CA ILE A 43 2.28 0.42 -0.22
C ILE A 43 3.42 -0.61 -0.33
N ILE A 44 4.37 -0.53 0.59
CA ILE A 44 5.53 -1.43 0.64
C ILE A 44 5.55 -2.09 2.00
N GLY A 45 5.44 -3.41 2.02
CA GLY A 45 5.57 -4.19 3.25
C GLY A 45 6.81 -5.06 3.27
N TYR A 46 7.46 -5.10 4.45
CA TYR A 46 8.71 -5.79 4.69
C TYR A 46 8.53 -6.86 5.77
N GLY A 47 9.23 -7.99 5.63
CA GLY A 47 9.14 -9.06 6.62
C GLY A 47 7.95 -10.00 6.39
N PHE A 48 7.51 -10.18 5.14
CA PHE A 48 6.53 -11.20 4.83
C PHE A 48 7.11 -12.61 5.04
N PRO A 49 6.27 -13.60 5.40
CA PRO A 49 6.66 -15.00 5.35
C PRO A 49 7.12 -15.38 3.94
N GLU A 50 7.94 -16.42 3.85
CA GLU A 50 8.32 -16.99 2.56
C GLU A 50 7.05 -17.50 1.84
N MET A 51 6.92 -17.13 0.56
CA MET A 51 5.80 -17.49 -0.31
C MET A 51 6.36 -18.07 -1.60
N THR A 52 5.63 -19.00 -2.21
CA THR A 52 5.93 -19.39 -3.60
C THR A 52 5.66 -18.21 -4.53
N LYS A 53 6.17 -18.27 -5.77
CA LYS A 53 5.93 -17.20 -6.75
C LYS A 53 4.44 -17.01 -7.02
N GLU A 54 3.71 -18.10 -7.16
CA GLU A 54 2.27 -18.13 -7.42
C GLU A 54 1.52 -17.47 -6.27
N GLN A 55 1.81 -17.87 -5.02
CA GLN A 55 1.23 -17.28 -3.82
C GLN A 55 1.50 -15.77 -3.73
N PHE A 56 2.70 -15.36 -4.10
CA PHE A 56 3.10 -13.95 -4.10
C PHE A 56 2.29 -13.12 -5.09
N TYR A 57 2.09 -13.59 -6.33
CA TYR A 57 1.28 -12.87 -7.31
C TYR A 57 -0.20 -12.90 -6.95
N GLU A 58 -0.73 -14.03 -6.49
CA GLU A 58 -2.11 -14.12 -6.00
C GLU A 58 -2.37 -13.19 -4.82
N PHE A 59 -1.42 -13.10 -3.89
CA PHE A 59 -1.51 -12.16 -2.77
C PHE A 59 -1.60 -10.71 -3.26
N ARG A 60 -0.75 -10.31 -4.21
CA ARG A 60 -0.79 -8.95 -4.80
C ARG A 60 -2.12 -8.67 -5.49
N ARG A 61 -2.64 -9.62 -6.28
CA ARG A 61 -3.97 -9.51 -6.90
C ARG A 61 -5.09 -9.36 -5.84
N ALA A 62 -5.04 -10.14 -4.77
CA ALA A 62 -6.02 -10.08 -3.67
C ALA A 62 -5.96 -8.74 -2.92
N MET A 63 -4.77 -8.14 -2.83
CA MET A 63 -4.55 -6.82 -2.23
C MET A 63 -4.97 -5.65 -3.14
N GLY A 64 -5.37 -5.93 -4.39
CA GLY A 64 -5.82 -4.93 -5.35
C GLY A 64 -4.67 -4.18 -6.02
N ASP A 65 -3.52 -4.83 -6.21
CA ASP A 65 -2.42 -4.30 -7.01
C ASP A 65 -2.79 -4.14 -8.49
N ASP A 66 -2.07 -3.28 -9.20
CA ASP A 66 -2.27 -3.07 -10.64
C ASP A 66 -2.06 -4.40 -11.41
N PRO A 67 -3.09 -4.90 -12.12
CA PRO A 67 -3.02 -6.17 -12.82
C PRO A 67 -1.98 -6.18 -13.93
N ILE A 68 -1.71 -5.05 -14.59
CA ILE A 68 -0.69 -4.95 -15.64
C ILE A 68 0.68 -5.13 -15.02
N ARG A 69 0.93 -4.53 -13.85
CA ARG A 69 2.21 -4.67 -13.14
C ARG A 69 2.43 -6.11 -12.69
N VAL A 70 1.41 -6.75 -12.12
CA VAL A 70 1.49 -8.17 -11.74
C VAL A 70 1.78 -9.04 -12.95
N TYR A 71 1.09 -8.80 -14.07
CA TYR A 71 1.31 -9.55 -15.31
C TYR A 71 2.74 -9.36 -15.85
N LEU A 72 3.26 -8.14 -15.87
CA LEU A 72 4.63 -7.86 -16.31
C LEU A 72 5.66 -8.54 -15.38
N ASP A 73 5.45 -8.50 -14.06
CA ASP A 73 6.33 -9.15 -13.09
C ASP A 73 6.27 -10.69 -13.17
N GLU A 74 5.15 -11.26 -13.63
CA GLU A 74 4.95 -12.70 -13.82
C GLU A 74 5.57 -13.19 -15.14
N THR A 75 5.52 -12.38 -16.20
CA THR A 75 5.96 -12.74 -17.56
C THR A 75 7.40 -12.35 -17.87
N LEU A 76 7.90 -11.24 -17.31
CA LEU A 76 9.23 -10.72 -17.59
C LEU A 76 10.14 -10.95 -16.37
N HIS A 77 10.93 -12.02 -16.41
CA HIS A 77 11.96 -12.32 -15.40
C HIS A 77 13.21 -11.41 -15.48
N GLY A 78 13.03 -10.11 -15.75
CA GLY A 78 14.08 -9.08 -15.88
C GLY A 78 14.15 -8.08 -14.71
N LYS A 79 15.12 -7.14 -14.73
CA LYS A 79 15.27 -6.10 -13.68
C LYS A 79 14.01 -5.20 -13.59
N PRO A 80 13.57 -4.80 -12.38
CA PRO A 80 13.22 -5.60 -11.20
C PRO A 80 11.70 -5.76 -10.99
N GLU A 81 11.28 -6.97 -10.60
CA GLU A 81 9.91 -7.50 -10.40
C GLU A 81 9.07 -6.83 -9.28
N GLN A 82 9.52 -5.67 -8.78
CA GLN A 82 8.91 -4.91 -7.68
C GLN A 82 9.45 -3.47 -7.63
N VAL A 83 9.69 -2.81 -8.76
CA VAL A 83 10.13 -1.40 -8.71
C VAL A 83 8.94 -0.49 -8.49
N LEU A 84 8.57 -0.34 -7.22
CA LEU A 84 8.08 0.93 -6.75
C LEU A 84 9.32 1.76 -6.44
N PHE A 85 9.69 2.64 -7.35
CA PHE A 85 10.55 3.74 -6.97
C PHE A 85 9.80 4.47 -5.85
N SER A 86 10.40 4.54 -4.66
CA SER A 86 9.85 5.31 -3.54
C SER A 86 9.66 6.79 -3.89
N ARG A 87 10.22 7.24 -5.04
CA ARG A 87 9.99 8.44 -5.87
C ARG A 87 11.29 8.69 -6.67
N ARG A 88 11.29 9.39 -7.82
CA ARG A 88 12.53 9.98 -8.36
C ARG A 88 12.93 11.08 -7.39
N VAL A 89 13.83 10.79 -6.46
CA VAL A 89 14.29 11.73 -5.43
C VAL A 89 15.81 11.62 -5.33
N HIS A 90 16.50 12.76 -5.37
CA HIS A 90 17.92 12.84 -5.04
C HIS A 90 18.16 12.21 -3.66
N MET A 91 19.28 11.49 -3.50
CA MET A 91 19.55 10.68 -2.30
C MET A 91 19.49 11.50 -1.00
N GLU A 92 19.81 12.78 -1.10
CA GLU A 92 19.85 13.80 -0.05
C GLU A 92 18.45 14.19 0.50
N ASP A 93 17.41 14.06 -0.32
CA ASP A 93 16.02 14.43 -0.01
C ASP A 93 15.16 13.25 0.45
N ARG A 94 15.76 12.06 0.60
CA ARG A 94 15.11 10.85 1.11
C ARG A 94 14.83 10.98 2.60
N LYS A 95 13.88 11.83 2.99
CA LYS A 95 13.27 11.78 4.32
C LYS A 95 12.25 10.64 4.31
N PRO A 96 12.48 9.51 5.01
CA PRO A 96 11.42 8.52 5.18
C PRO A 96 10.24 9.19 5.90
N ARG A 97 9.14 9.41 5.19
CA ARG A 97 7.89 9.88 5.81
C ARG A 97 7.12 8.69 6.35
N VAL A 98 7.69 8.01 7.35
CA VAL A 98 6.90 7.17 8.25
C VAL A 98 7.43 7.39 9.68
N ARG A 99 7.13 8.56 10.25
CA ARG A 99 7.09 8.64 11.71
C ARG A 99 5.77 8.01 12.13
N THR A 100 5.83 6.73 12.48
CA THR A 100 4.99 6.04 13.48
C THR A 100 3.90 6.90 14.06
N ARG A 101 2.80 7.12 13.36
CA ARG A 101 1.69 7.87 13.90
C ARG A 101 0.46 7.63 13.00
N LEU A 102 -0.37 6.65 13.39
CA LEU A 102 -1.73 6.33 12.87
C LEU A 102 -2.67 7.56 12.72
N TRP A 103 -2.23 8.77 12.99
CA TRP A 103 -3.05 9.97 13.21
C TRP A 103 -3.15 10.88 11.98
N THR A 104 -2.69 10.46 10.79
CA THR A 104 -2.69 11.34 9.59
C THR A 104 -3.62 10.88 8.45
N ILE A 105 -3.69 9.57 8.15
CA ILE A 105 -4.62 9.03 7.13
C ILE A 105 -5.84 8.37 7.76
N LEU A 106 -5.66 7.59 8.83
CA LEU A 106 -6.75 6.90 9.52
C LEU A 106 -7.68 7.84 10.31
N TRP A 107 -7.26 9.07 10.59
CA TRP A 107 -8.10 10.09 11.23
C TRP A 107 -8.92 10.93 10.25
N LYS A 108 -8.63 10.90 8.94
CA LYS A 108 -9.39 11.67 7.95
C LYS A 108 -10.89 11.32 7.91
N PRO A 109 -11.34 10.05 8.01
CA PRO A 109 -12.77 9.76 8.05
C PRO A 109 -13.46 10.16 9.36
N PHE A 110 -12.70 10.40 10.44
CA PHE A 110 -13.25 10.82 11.74
C PHE A 110 -13.23 12.35 11.94
N TRP A 111 -12.50 13.09 11.09
CA TRP A 111 -12.51 14.55 11.03
C TRP A 111 -13.32 15.09 9.84
N SER A 112 -13.42 14.35 8.73
CA SER A 112 -14.46 14.60 7.75
C SER A 112 -15.77 14.17 8.38
N ARG A 113 -16.51 15.12 8.95
CA ARG A 113 -17.91 15.01 9.34
C ARG A 113 -18.52 13.69 8.84
N LEU A 114 -18.53 12.65 9.69
CA LEU A 114 -19.55 11.61 9.55
C LEU A 114 -20.84 12.36 9.30
N PRO A 115 -21.67 12.00 8.29
CA PRO A 115 -22.89 12.75 8.02
C PRO A 115 -23.65 12.81 9.34
N THR A 116 -23.60 13.96 9.99
CA THR A 116 -24.33 14.22 11.22
C THR A 116 -25.75 13.97 10.79
N ARG A 117 -26.35 12.88 11.28
CA ARG A 117 -27.79 12.68 11.14
C ARG A 117 -28.39 14.03 11.51
N LYS A 118 -29.06 14.69 10.54
CA LYS A 118 -29.78 15.93 10.86
C LYS A 118 -30.59 15.62 12.12
N PRO A 119 -30.46 16.40 13.20
CA PRO A 119 -31.28 16.15 14.37
C PRO A 119 -32.73 16.18 13.90
N TYR A 120 -33.47 15.10 14.16
CA TYR A 120 -34.92 15.11 13.98
C TYR A 120 -35.45 16.15 14.95
N ILE A 121 -35.81 17.32 14.42
CA ILE A 121 -36.61 18.29 15.16
C ILE A 121 -38.01 17.67 15.23
N ARG A 122 -38.45 17.31 16.44
CA ARG A 122 -39.86 17.04 16.73
C ARG A 122 -40.57 18.36 16.94
#